data_AF-A0A4R9M1W8-F1
#
_entry.id   AF-A0A4R9M1W8-F1
#
_cell.length_a   1.000
_cell.length_b   1.000
_cell.length_c   1.000
_cell.angle_alpha   90.00
_cell.angle_beta   90.00
_cell.angle_gamma   90.00
#
_symmetry.space_group_name_H-M   'P 1'
#
loop_
_entity.id
_entity.type
_entity.pdbx_description
1 polymer ?
#
loop_
_entity_poly.entity_id
_entity_poly.type
_entity_poly.pdbx_seq_one_letter_code
_entity_poly.pdbx_strand_id
1 'polypeptide(L)'
;MKRNLSLFVWVLLSVVFLQDCKKELKGSEEDALLLSALAETNDAVCNVSSNGTSIGTVTAIQATGVSLYLTGTALGTYTVAAARAPGLTTAKTITFHNLPASGVTLRAYSGSVCSFDLTNPVVASTSAITSSSSSGTTIYTIFTPGDYFFSVTAVSNAAGALIGNITVSIE
;
A
#
# COMPACT_ATOMS: atom_id res chain seq x y z
N MET A 1 10.33 65.97 -26.89
CA MET A 1 11.60 65.68 -26.20
C MET A 1 11.47 64.32 -25.51
N LYS A 2 12.28 63.33 -25.92
CA LYS A 2 12.61 62.04 -25.26
C LYS A 2 11.50 61.02 -24.87
N ARG A 3 11.37 59.98 -25.73
CA ARG A 3 11.47 58.52 -25.50
C ARG A 3 11.19 57.91 -24.10
N ASN A 4 10.32 56.89 -24.07
CA ASN A 4 10.49 55.49 -23.56
C ASN A 4 9.09 54.89 -23.29
N LEU A 5 8.53 53.93 -24.05
CA LEU A 5 8.92 52.52 -24.25
C LEU A 5 9.23 51.77 -22.95
N SER A 6 8.24 51.11 -22.35
CA SER A 6 8.39 49.78 -21.74
C SER A 6 7.03 49.21 -21.28
N LEU A 7 6.74 47.97 -21.69
CA LEU A 7 5.79 47.01 -21.10
C LEU A 7 4.28 47.26 -21.29
N PHE A 8 3.73 47.21 -22.51
CA PHE A 8 3.17 45.98 -23.12
C PHE A 8 3.74 44.68 -22.52
N VAL A 9 2.98 43.96 -21.67
CA VAL A 9 3.04 42.48 -21.44
C VAL A 9 2.10 41.94 -20.34
N TRP A 10 1.21 42.71 -19.70
CA TRP A 10 0.26 42.14 -18.70
C TRP A 10 -1.23 42.30 -19.03
N VAL A 11 -1.56 42.70 -20.26
CA VAL A 11 -2.92 42.54 -20.82
C VAL A 11 -3.00 41.15 -21.44
N LEU A 12 -3.34 40.14 -20.64
CA LEU A 12 -3.96 38.86 -21.03
C LEU A 12 -3.84 37.85 -19.89
N LEU A 13 -4.61 38.03 -18.81
CA LEU A 13 -5.04 36.88 -18.01
C LEU A 13 -6.42 37.18 -17.40
N SER A 14 -7.43 36.98 -18.25
CA SER A 14 -8.73 36.38 -17.92
C SER A 14 -9.51 37.01 -16.76
N VAL A 15 -10.32 38.00 -17.15
CA VAL A 15 -11.65 38.27 -16.60
C VAL A 15 -12.55 37.04 -16.81
N VAL A 16 -13.53 36.87 -15.90
CA VAL A 16 -14.75 36.02 -15.98
C VAL A 16 -14.47 34.54 -15.70
N PHE A 17 -14.88 33.93 -14.58
CA PHE A 17 -16.26 33.80 -14.09
C PHE A 17 -16.34 33.83 -12.54
N LEU A 18 -17.05 34.83 -12.03
CA LEU A 18 -17.89 34.73 -10.83
C LEU A 18 -19.22 34.06 -11.23
N GLN A 19 -19.91 33.47 -10.24
CA GLN A 19 -21.22 32.78 -10.23
C GLN A 19 -21.07 31.25 -10.28
N ASP A 20 -21.43 30.44 -9.28
CA ASP A 20 -22.35 30.59 -8.16
C ASP A 20 -21.92 29.59 -7.06
N CYS A 21 -21.51 30.07 -5.88
CA CYS A 21 -21.42 29.19 -4.71
C CYS A 21 -21.81 29.98 -3.47
N LYS A 22 -23.11 29.99 -3.18
CA LYS A 22 -23.63 30.33 -1.85
C LYS A 22 -24.55 29.21 -1.39
N LYS A 23 -24.00 28.26 -0.64
CA LYS A 23 -24.71 27.64 0.48
C LYS A 23 -23.76 27.50 1.66
N GLU A 24 -24.08 28.28 2.69
CA GLU A 24 -23.50 28.23 4.01
C GLU A 24 -23.63 26.83 4.61
N LEU A 25 -22.55 26.32 5.19
CA LEU A 25 -22.58 25.39 6.31
C LEU A 25 -21.41 25.74 7.22
N LYS A 26 -21.75 26.34 8.36
CA LYS A 26 -20.86 26.60 9.50
C LYS A 26 -20.25 25.28 9.97
N GLY A 27 -18.93 25.18 9.93
CA GLY A 27 -18.16 24.09 10.53
C GLY A 27 -16.67 24.39 10.41
N SER A 28 -16.00 24.46 11.56
CA SER A 28 -14.58 24.76 11.79
C SER A 28 -13.64 24.37 10.64
N GLU A 29 -12.97 25.34 10.03
CA GLU A 29 -12.15 25.20 8.80
C GLU A 29 -10.74 24.64 9.05
N GLU A 30 -10.47 24.09 10.23
CA GLU A 30 -9.15 23.50 10.56
C GLU A 30 -9.14 21.97 10.40
N ASP A 31 -10.31 21.32 10.32
CA ASP A 31 -10.44 19.86 10.23
C ASP A 31 -10.68 19.33 8.80
N ALA A 32 -11.06 20.19 7.85
CA ALA A 32 -11.36 19.78 6.46
C ALA A 32 -10.12 19.66 5.56
N LEU A 33 -9.03 20.37 5.91
CA LEU A 33 -7.74 20.26 5.22
C LEU A 33 -6.94 19.02 5.68
N LEU A 34 -7.21 18.50 6.88
CA LEU A 34 -6.63 17.25 7.37
C LEU A 34 -7.31 16.00 6.78
N LEU A 35 -8.59 16.07 6.44
CA LEU A 35 -9.29 14.94 5.78
C LEU A 35 -8.95 14.80 4.30
N SER A 36 -8.55 15.88 3.63
CA SER A 36 -8.12 15.86 2.22
C SER A 36 -6.63 15.55 2.05
N ALA A 37 -5.81 15.77 3.08
CA ALA A 37 -4.40 15.31 3.12
C ALA A 37 -4.26 13.80 3.40
N LEU A 38 -5.35 13.10 3.75
CA LEU A 38 -5.41 11.63 3.88
C LEU A 38 -5.86 10.94 2.59
N ALA A 39 -6.07 11.67 1.49
CA ALA A 39 -6.55 11.13 0.21
C ALA A 39 -5.43 10.80 -0.80
N GLU A 40 -4.18 10.60 -0.34
CA GLU A 40 -3.05 10.22 -1.19
C GLU A 40 -2.24 9.02 -0.68
N THR A 41 -2.85 8.14 0.11
CA THR A 41 -2.34 6.77 0.15
C THR A 41 -3.35 5.86 -0.54
N ASN A 42 -2.94 5.27 -1.67
CA ASN A 42 -3.66 4.19 -2.35
C ASN A 42 -3.68 2.89 -1.52
N ASP A 43 -3.62 3.02 -0.19
CA ASP A 43 -3.54 1.91 0.74
C ASP A 43 -4.93 1.29 0.87
N ALA A 44 -5.00 -0.02 0.67
CA ALA A 44 -6.24 -0.75 0.74
C ALA A 44 -6.40 -1.34 2.15
N VAL A 45 -7.56 -1.16 2.78
CA VAL A 45 -7.86 -1.83 4.05
C VAL A 45 -8.29 -3.25 3.76
N CYS A 46 -7.46 -4.22 4.18
CA CYS A 46 -7.70 -5.63 3.96
C CYS A 46 -8.40 -6.28 5.15
N ASN A 47 -9.45 -7.05 4.87
CA ASN A 47 -10.04 -7.91 5.88
C ASN A 47 -9.18 -9.15 6.12
N VAL A 48 -8.90 -9.45 7.38
CA VAL A 48 -8.14 -10.61 7.80
C VAL A 48 -9.07 -11.55 8.53
N SER A 49 -9.08 -12.80 8.09
CA SER A 49 -9.88 -13.85 8.70
C SER A 49 -9.01 -15.02 9.16
N SER A 50 -9.55 -15.82 10.07
CA SER A 50 -9.01 -17.12 10.46
C SER A 50 -10.17 -18.09 10.54
N ASN A 51 -10.05 -19.22 9.83
CA ASN A 51 -11.11 -20.22 9.74
C ASN A 51 -12.46 -19.63 9.32
N GLY A 52 -12.46 -18.73 8.33
CA GLY A 52 -13.64 -18.04 7.81
C GLY A 52 -14.22 -16.96 8.72
N THR A 53 -13.66 -16.76 9.92
CA THR A 53 -14.13 -15.73 10.85
C THR A 53 -13.23 -14.50 10.76
N SER A 54 -13.82 -13.32 10.56
CA SER A 54 -13.08 -12.05 10.57
C SER A 54 -12.45 -11.81 11.94
N ILE A 55 -11.14 -11.57 11.96
CA ILE A 55 -10.36 -11.26 13.17
C ILE A 55 -9.89 -9.79 13.22
N GLY A 56 -10.13 -9.04 12.15
CA GLY A 56 -9.86 -7.61 12.07
C GLY A 56 -9.35 -7.19 10.69
N THR A 57 -8.81 -5.99 10.61
CA THR A 57 -8.36 -5.40 9.35
C THR A 57 -6.91 -4.95 9.43
N VAL A 58 -6.20 -5.00 8.30
CA VAL A 58 -4.84 -4.47 8.16
C VAL A 58 -4.78 -3.55 6.95
N THR A 59 -4.07 -2.43 7.06
CA THR A 59 -3.81 -1.56 5.92
C THR A 59 -2.70 -2.15 5.06
N ALA A 60 -2.98 -2.34 3.78
CA ALA A 60 -2.03 -2.82 2.79
C ALA A 60 -1.38 -1.66 2.08
N ILE A 61 -0.06 -1.56 2.21
CA ILE A 61 0.72 -0.47 1.64
C ILE A 61 0.91 -0.73 0.14
N GLN A 62 0.66 0.27 -0.71
CA GLN A 62 0.93 0.15 -2.14
C GLN A 62 2.43 0.20 -2.43
N ALA A 63 2.97 -0.87 -3.01
CA ALA A 63 4.33 -0.92 -3.53
C ALA A 63 4.41 -0.32 -4.94
N THR A 64 5.23 0.72 -5.09
CA THR A 64 5.26 1.61 -6.27
C THR A 64 6.60 1.57 -7.05
N GLY A 65 7.46 0.58 -6.80
CA GLY A 65 8.82 0.56 -7.36
C GLY A 65 9.89 1.25 -6.51
N VAL A 66 9.49 1.84 -5.39
CA VAL A 66 10.41 2.38 -4.37
C VAL A 66 10.42 1.45 -3.16
N SER A 67 11.55 1.39 -2.46
CA SER A 67 11.66 0.68 -1.18
C SER A 67 10.73 1.29 -0.13
N LEU A 68 9.85 0.47 0.45
CA LEU A 68 8.89 0.87 1.47
C LEU A 68 9.04 0.03 2.72
N TYR A 69 8.64 0.57 3.87
CA TYR A 69 8.67 -0.13 5.14
C TYR A 69 7.29 -0.65 5.52
N LEU A 70 7.20 -1.95 5.80
CA LEU A 70 6.00 -2.56 6.35
C LEU A 70 6.07 -2.61 7.88
N THR A 71 4.97 -2.24 8.52
CA THR A 71 4.80 -2.37 9.98
C THR A 71 3.65 -3.35 10.26
N GLY A 72 3.88 -4.26 11.20
CA GLY A 72 2.87 -5.23 11.62
C GLY A 72 1.76 -4.63 12.49
N THR A 73 0.52 -5.02 12.24
CA THR A 73 -0.65 -4.74 13.07
C THR A 73 -1.05 -5.99 13.85
N ALA A 74 -1.28 -5.87 15.15
CA ALA A 74 -1.70 -6.98 16.01
C ALA A 74 -3.21 -7.27 15.85
N LEU A 75 -3.55 -8.51 15.48
CA LEU A 75 -4.90 -9.04 15.28
C LEU A 75 -5.04 -10.35 16.07
N GLY A 76 -5.53 -10.23 17.31
CA GLY A 76 -5.60 -11.36 18.24
C GLY A 76 -4.21 -11.94 18.53
N THR A 77 -3.99 -13.21 18.21
CA THR A 77 -2.70 -13.91 18.36
C THR A 77 -1.77 -13.75 17.16
N TYR A 78 -2.13 -12.92 16.17
CA TYR A 78 -1.33 -12.72 14.96
C TYR A 78 -0.82 -11.28 14.90
N THR A 79 0.38 -11.09 14.36
CA THR A 79 0.82 -9.80 13.86
C THR A 79 0.85 -9.89 12.34
N VAL A 80 0.22 -8.93 11.64
CA VAL A 80 0.03 -8.99 10.19
C VAL A 80 0.47 -7.68 9.55
N ALA A 81 1.26 -7.77 8.50
CA ALA A 81 1.57 -6.67 7.60
C ALA A 81 1.20 -7.05 6.16
N ALA A 82 0.90 -6.07 5.33
CA ALA A 82 0.39 -6.31 3.99
C ALA A 82 0.95 -5.32 2.98
N ALA A 83 1.25 -5.80 1.77
CA ALA A 83 1.68 -4.99 0.64
C ALA A 83 0.86 -5.32 -0.61
N ARG A 84 0.50 -4.31 -1.39
CA ARG A 84 -0.16 -4.47 -2.69
C ARG A 84 0.78 -4.01 -3.80
N ALA A 85 0.93 -4.81 -4.82
CA ALA A 85 1.69 -4.48 -6.02
C ALA A 85 0.77 -4.57 -7.24
N PRO A 86 0.09 -3.48 -7.62
CA PRO A 86 -0.80 -3.48 -8.78
C PRO A 86 -0.02 -3.40 -10.10
N GLY A 87 -0.58 -3.95 -11.16
CA GLY A 87 -0.08 -3.78 -12.52
C GLY A 87 1.31 -4.36 -12.78
N LEU A 88 1.69 -5.44 -12.09
CA LEU A 88 2.98 -6.08 -12.32
C LEU A 88 3.02 -6.74 -13.71
N THR A 89 4.14 -6.56 -14.40
CA THR A 89 4.40 -7.22 -15.69
C THR A 89 5.20 -8.51 -15.48
N THR A 90 5.25 -9.37 -16.49
CA THR A 90 6.10 -10.56 -16.48
C THR A 90 7.57 -10.21 -16.20
N ALA A 91 8.27 -11.09 -15.51
CA ALA A 91 9.66 -10.99 -15.07
C ALA A 91 9.95 -9.88 -14.04
N LYS A 92 8.94 -9.12 -13.58
CA LYS A 92 9.10 -8.23 -12.44
C LYS A 92 9.38 -9.02 -11.18
N THR A 93 10.23 -8.45 -10.32
CA THR A 93 10.56 -9.03 -9.02
C THR A 93 10.07 -8.16 -7.89
N ILE A 94 9.58 -8.81 -6.83
CA ILE A 94 9.21 -8.17 -5.57
C ILE A 94 10.09 -8.77 -4.49
N THR A 95 10.88 -7.94 -3.84
CA THR A 95 11.84 -8.39 -2.85
C THR A 95 11.45 -7.89 -1.47
N PHE A 96 11.31 -8.83 -0.54
CA PHE A 96 11.11 -8.59 0.88
C PHE A 96 12.44 -8.79 1.59
N HIS A 97 12.93 -7.76 2.25
CA HIS A 97 14.16 -7.76 3.05
C HIS A 97 13.87 -7.69 4.54
N ASN A 98 14.87 -8.03 5.35
CA ASN A 98 14.83 -8.00 6.82
C ASN A 98 13.71 -8.87 7.40
N LEU A 99 13.38 -9.97 6.71
CA LEU A 99 12.46 -10.96 7.24
C LEU A 99 13.10 -11.65 8.45
N PRO A 100 12.40 -11.80 9.59
CA PRO A 100 12.89 -12.58 10.71
C PRO A 100 13.26 -14.01 10.28
N ALA A 101 14.36 -14.54 10.82
CA ALA A 101 14.87 -15.86 10.46
C ALA A 101 13.90 -17.01 10.83
N SER A 102 12.96 -16.79 11.75
CA SER A 102 11.92 -17.74 12.12
C SER A 102 10.67 -17.01 12.61
N GLY A 103 9.54 -17.71 12.65
CA GLY A 103 8.29 -17.20 13.23
C GLY A 103 7.46 -16.29 12.32
N VAL A 104 7.89 -16.08 11.07
CA VAL A 104 7.17 -15.30 10.05
C VAL A 104 6.82 -16.18 8.85
N THR A 105 5.58 -16.03 8.37
CA THR A 105 5.06 -16.61 7.14
C THR A 105 4.78 -15.50 6.14
N LEU A 106 5.34 -15.62 4.94
CA LEU A 106 5.08 -14.71 3.82
C LEU A 106 4.27 -15.43 2.74
N ARG A 107 3.20 -14.80 2.26
CA ARG A 107 2.31 -15.38 1.25
C ARG A 107 1.99 -14.35 0.18
N ALA A 108 1.84 -14.83 -1.05
CA ALA A 108 1.41 -14.05 -2.19
C ALA A 108 0.05 -14.53 -2.69
N TYR A 109 -0.80 -13.58 -3.07
CA TYR A 109 -2.16 -13.79 -3.56
C TYR A 109 -2.27 -13.07 -4.90
N SER A 110 -2.99 -13.67 -5.84
CA SER A 110 -3.23 -13.10 -7.17
C SER A 110 -4.50 -12.27 -7.16
N GLY A 111 -4.49 -11.17 -7.91
CA GLY A 111 -5.60 -10.25 -8.06
C GLY A 111 -5.57 -9.11 -7.06
N SER A 112 -6.61 -8.27 -7.12
CA SER A 112 -6.79 -7.07 -6.30
C SER A 112 -7.54 -7.34 -5.00
N VAL A 113 -7.74 -8.61 -4.62
CA VAL A 113 -8.53 -8.98 -3.44
C VAL A 113 -7.74 -8.67 -2.16
N CYS A 114 -8.15 -7.62 -1.48
CA CYS A 114 -7.64 -7.22 -0.17
C CYS A 114 -8.42 -7.95 0.93
N SER A 115 -8.49 -9.28 0.87
CA SER A 115 -9.15 -10.11 1.88
C SER A 115 -8.54 -11.51 1.85
N PHE A 116 -8.08 -11.99 3.00
CA PHE A 116 -7.39 -13.27 3.07
C PHE A 116 -7.66 -13.99 4.40
N ASP A 117 -7.54 -15.32 4.36
CA ASP A 117 -7.65 -16.19 5.52
C ASP A 117 -6.26 -16.69 5.91
N LEU A 118 -5.88 -16.46 7.16
CA LEU A 118 -4.57 -16.86 7.69
C LEU A 118 -4.43 -18.38 7.84
N THR A 119 -5.53 -19.09 8.04
CA THR A 119 -5.57 -20.54 8.26
C THR A 119 -5.79 -21.30 6.95
N ASN A 120 -6.63 -20.78 6.07
CA ASN A 120 -6.98 -21.40 4.78
C ASN A 120 -6.67 -20.46 3.60
N PRO A 121 -5.38 -20.13 3.37
CA PRO A 121 -5.01 -19.14 2.36
C PRO A 121 -5.20 -19.68 0.94
N VAL A 122 -5.84 -18.89 0.08
CA VAL A 122 -5.89 -19.14 -1.38
C VAL A 122 -4.74 -18.37 -2.03
N VAL A 123 -3.54 -18.96 -2.01
CA VAL A 123 -2.34 -18.33 -2.55
C VAL A 123 -2.30 -18.38 -4.08
N ALA A 124 -1.54 -17.46 -4.66
CA ALA A 124 -1.28 -17.46 -6.10
C ALA A 124 -0.61 -18.76 -6.56
N SER A 125 -1.00 -19.26 -7.74
CA SER A 125 -0.41 -20.48 -8.31
C SER A 125 1.05 -20.29 -8.71
N THR A 126 1.82 -21.38 -8.70
CA THR A 126 3.23 -21.38 -9.13
C THR A 126 3.43 -21.05 -10.61
N SER A 127 2.38 -21.23 -11.44
CA SER A 127 2.36 -20.78 -12.84
C SER A 127 2.23 -19.26 -12.97
N ALA A 128 1.72 -18.58 -11.94
CA ALA A 128 1.56 -17.13 -11.92
C ALA A 128 2.75 -16.43 -11.26
N ILE A 129 3.28 -17.00 -10.18
CA ILE A 129 4.35 -16.42 -9.37
C ILE A 129 5.16 -17.51 -8.69
N THR A 130 6.49 -17.36 -8.61
CA THR A 130 7.32 -18.21 -7.75
C THR A 130 8.07 -17.37 -6.74
N SER A 131 8.59 -18.02 -5.71
CA SER A 131 9.43 -17.39 -4.70
C SER A 131 10.73 -18.13 -4.53
N SER A 132 11.81 -17.39 -4.30
CA SER A 132 13.05 -17.91 -3.74
C SER A 132 13.35 -17.17 -2.44
N SER A 133 13.84 -17.90 -1.44
CA SER A 133 14.12 -17.35 -0.13
C SER A 133 15.54 -17.70 0.29
N SER A 134 16.23 -16.71 0.83
CA SER A 134 17.51 -16.84 1.52
C SER A 134 17.42 -16.13 2.87
N SER A 135 18.43 -16.29 3.74
CA SER A 135 18.37 -15.75 5.10
C SER A 135 17.98 -14.26 5.12
N GLY A 136 16.77 -13.98 5.62
CA GLY A 136 16.22 -12.63 5.75
C GLY A 136 15.71 -11.97 4.47
N THR A 137 15.75 -12.65 3.32
CA THR A 137 15.28 -12.12 2.03
C THR A 137 14.37 -13.12 1.32
N THR A 138 13.24 -12.67 0.80
CA THR A 138 12.39 -13.46 -0.10
C THR A 138 12.10 -12.65 -1.36
N ILE A 139 12.36 -13.25 -2.52
CA ILE A 139 12.15 -12.66 -3.83
C ILE A 139 11.02 -13.42 -4.50
N TYR A 140 10.00 -12.70 -4.94
CA TYR A 140 8.95 -13.22 -5.80
C TYR A 140 9.19 -12.81 -7.25
N THR A 141 9.05 -13.74 -8.19
CA THR A 141 9.14 -13.48 -9.62
C THR A 141 7.79 -13.69 -10.28
N ILE A 142 7.31 -12.68 -11.01
CA ILE A 142 6.02 -12.70 -11.70
C ILE A 142 6.14 -13.38 -13.07
N PHE A 143 5.30 -14.37 -13.33
CA PHE A 143 5.16 -14.99 -14.66
C PHE A 143 3.90 -14.54 -15.39
N THR A 144 2.81 -14.37 -14.65
CA THR A 144 1.54 -13.88 -15.20
C THR A 144 1.34 -12.41 -14.83
N PRO A 145 1.20 -11.48 -15.79
CA PRO A 145 0.93 -10.08 -15.47
C PRO A 145 -0.36 -9.91 -14.66
N GLY A 146 -0.36 -8.95 -13.75
CA GLY A 146 -1.56 -8.62 -12.98
C GLY A 146 -1.27 -7.94 -11.66
N ASP A 147 -2.34 -7.79 -10.88
CA ASP A 147 -2.26 -7.31 -9.51
C ASP A 147 -1.86 -8.45 -8.58
N TYR A 148 -0.99 -8.13 -7.62
CA TYR A 148 -0.61 -9.06 -6.57
C TYR A 148 -0.73 -8.41 -5.21
N PHE A 149 -1.03 -9.26 -4.23
CA PHE A 149 -1.13 -8.90 -2.84
C PHE A 149 -0.22 -9.82 -2.02
N PHE A 150 0.45 -9.28 -1.01
CA PHE A 150 1.38 -10.01 -0.16
C PHE A 150 1.03 -9.82 1.30
N SER A 151 0.97 -10.90 2.07
CA SER A 151 0.81 -10.86 3.52
C SER A 151 2.05 -11.38 4.21
N VAL A 152 2.56 -10.61 5.17
CA VAL A 152 3.53 -11.08 6.16
C VAL A 152 2.77 -11.35 7.45
N THR A 153 2.92 -12.53 8.04
CA THR A 153 2.21 -12.92 9.25
C THR A 153 3.17 -13.55 10.26
N ALA A 154 3.12 -13.09 11.50
CA ALA A 154 3.79 -13.71 12.64
C ALA A 154 2.75 -14.22 13.64
N VAL A 155 2.97 -15.40 14.22
CA VAL A 155 2.11 -15.92 15.30
C VAL A 155 2.72 -15.47 16.63
N SER A 156 1.95 -14.75 17.43
CA SER A 156 2.28 -14.33 18.77
C SER A 156 1.92 -15.43 19.76
N ASN A 157 2.88 -16.31 20.07
CA ASN A 157 2.81 -17.25 21.19
C ASN A 157 3.56 -16.75 22.44
N ALA A 158 4.19 -15.58 22.36
CA ALA A 158 4.72 -14.81 23.48
C ALA A 158 4.79 -13.33 23.07
N ALA A 159 4.65 -12.42 24.04
CA ALA A 159 4.78 -10.97 23.83
C ALA A 159 6.12 -10.63 23.14
N GLY A 160 6.11 -10.55 21.81
CA GLY A 160 7.35 -10.39 21.03
C GLY A 160 7.31 -10.81 19.55
N ALA A 161 6.21 -11.35 19.01
CA ALA A 161 6.11 -11.57 17.56
C ALA A 161 5.85 -10.26 16.81
N LEU A 162 6.82 -9.35 16.83
CA LEU A 162 6.84 -8.18 15.97
C LEU A 162 7.33 -8.62 14.60
N ILE A 163 6.51 -8.39 13.58
CA ILE A 163 7.03 -8.22 12.23
C ILE A 163 7.88 -6.96 12.32
N GLY A 164 9.20 -7.12 12.43
CA GLY A 164 10.14 -5.99 12.46
C GLY A 164 10.02 -5.12 11.20
N ASN A 165 10.87 -4.11 11.06
CA ASN A 165 10.88 -3.25 9.88
C ASN A 165 11.27 -4.06 8.63
N ILE A 166 10.28 -4.50 7.86
CA ILE A 166 10.48 -5.20 6.59
C ILE A 166 10.54 -4.16 5.48
N THR A 167 11.54 -4.27 4.63
CA THR A 167 11.65 -3.42 3.44
C THR A 167 11.14 -4.19 2.23
N VAL A 168 10.28 -3.56 1.43
CA VAL A 168 9.74 -4.13 0.18
C VAL A 168 10.17 -3.28 -0.98
N SER A 169 10.77 -3.89 -2.00
CA SER A 169 11.13 -3.24 -3.26
C SER A 169 10.50 -3.98 -4.45
N ILE A 170 10.24 -3.26 -5.54
CA ILE A 170 9.85 -3.83 -6.83
C ILE A 170 10.90 -3.42 -7.86
N GLU A 171 11.39 -4.39 -8.61
CA GLU A 171 12.43 -4.23 -9.65
C GLU A 171 11.92 -4.72 -11.01
#